data_AF-A0A7K7SHI6-F1
#
_entry.id   AF-A0A7K7SHI6-F1
#
_cell.length_a   1.000
_cell.length_b   1.000
_cell.length_c   1.000
_cell.angle_alpha   90.00
_cell.angle_beta   90.00
_cell.angle_gamma   90.00
#
_symmetry.space_group_name_H-M   'P 1'
#
loop_
_entity.id
_entity.type
_entity.pdbx_description
1 polymer ?
#
loop_
_entity_poly.entity_id
_entity_poly.type
_entity_poly.pdbx_seq_one_letter_code
_entity_poly.pdbx_strand_id
1 'polypeptide(L)'
;QAAGWAQQQMSPAPSAEFSVLLQVTKGPTYNIRLHATVSELSVELSKNTLHFSAVVVGQCKVETIQLYNWFRVPCRWSVKPVQKVKHRQH
;
A
#
# COMPACT_ATOMS: atom_id res chain seq x y z
N GLN A 1 -4.00 -22.75 20.24
CA GLN A 1 -5.02 -22.77 19.19
C GLN A 1 -4.44 -22.15 17.94
N ALA A 2 -4.52 -22.86 16.82
CA ALA A 2 -3.85 -22.53 15.56
C ALA A 2 -4.43 -21.23 14.96
N ALA A 3 -3.56 -20.26 14.68
CA ALA A 3 -3.93 -19.09 13.90
C ALA A 3 -4.09 -19.52 12.44
N GLY A 4 -5.32 -19.47 11.94
CA GLY A 4 -5.61 -19.65 10.53
C GLY A 4 -5.01 -18.50 9.74
N TRP A 5 -3.80 -18.67 9.21
CA TRP A 5 -3.31 -17.87 8.09
C TRP A 5 -4.06 -18.34 6.84
N ALA A 6 -5.31 -17.91 6.71
CA ALA A 6 -5.98 -17.98 5.42
C ALA A 6 -5.08 -17.17 4.47
N GLN A 7 -4.41 -17.85 3.54
CA GLN A 7 -3.79 -17.19 2.41
C GLN A 7 -4.92 -16.51 1.67
N GLN A 8 -5.05 -15.20 1.87
CA GLN A 8 -5.99 -14.39 1.14
C GLN A 8 -5.46 -14.40 -0.30
N GLN A 9 -6.00 -15.32 -1.11
CA GLN A 9 -5.66 -15.43 -2.52
C GLN A 9 -5.96 -14.08 -3.15
N MET A 10 -4.90 -13.33 -3.45
CA MET A 10 -5.00 -12.06 -4.18
C MET A 10 -5.67 -12.38 -5.51
N SER A 11 -6.87 -11.84 -5.71
CA SER A 11 -7.54 -11.88 -7.01
C SER A 11 -6.58 -11.37 -8.09
N PRO A 12 -6.65 -11.91 -9.32
CA PRO A 12 -5.85 -11.40 -10.43
C PRO A 12 -6.04 -9.89 -10.53
N ALA A 13 -4.93 -9.16 -10.57
CA ALA A 13 -4.97 -7.72 -10.73
C ALA A 13 -5.73 -7.36 -12.01
N PRO A 14 -6.66 -6.39 -11.98
CA PRO A 14 -7.38 -5.98 -13.18
C PRO A 14 -6.38 -5.55 -14.25
N SER A 15 -6.55 -6.08 -15.45
CA SER A 15 -5.72 -5.77 -16.62
C SER A 15 -6.56 -5.08 -17.68
N ALA A 16 -5.93 -4.18 -18.41
CA ALA A 16 -6.53 -3.46 -19.51
C ALA A 16 -5.66 -3.65 -20.75
N GLU A 17 -6.31 -3.94 -21.88
CA GLU A 17 -5.67 -4.04 -23.19
C GLU A 17 -6.11 -2.90 -24.09
N PHE A 18 -5.14 -2.34 -24.81
CA PHE A 18 -5.37 -1.27 -25.78
C PHE A 18 -4.59 -1.59 -27.06
N SER A 19 -5.15 -1.25 -28.21
CA SER A 19 -4.46 -1.34 -29.50
C SER A 19 -4.20 0.07 -30.04
N VAL A 20 -2.95 0.35 -30.40
CA VAL A 20 -2.52 1.66 -30.91
C VAL A 20 -1.88 1.46 -32.28
N LEU A 21 -2.33 2.26 -33.25
CA LEU A 21 -1.69 2.33 -34.56
C LEU A 21 -0.51 3.30 -34.51
N LEU A 22 0.71 2.79 -34.68
CA LEU A 22 1.90 3.60 -34.82
C LEU A 22 2.18 3.84 -36.31
N GLN A 23 2.10 5.11 -36.72
CA GLN A 23 2.39 5.55 -38.07
C GLN A 23 3.84 6.04 -38.17
N VAL A 24 4.66 5.35 -38.97
CA VAL A 24 6.03 5.81 -39.26
C VAL A 24 6.01 6.68 -40.51
N THR A 25 6.58 7.88 -40.44
CA THR A 25 6.64 8.80 -41.59
C THR A 25 7.35 8.13 -42.77
N LYS A 26 6.66 8.04 -43.92
CA LYS A 26 7.14 7.33 -45.13
C LYS A 26 7.45 5.84 -44.90
N GLY A 27 6.86 5.22 -43.88
CA GLY A 27 7.09 3.83 -43.51
C GLY A 27 5.78 3.06 -43.27
N PRO A 28 5.89 1.78 -42.87
CA PRO A 28 4.73 0.95 -42.55
C PRO A 28 4.02 1.42 -41.28
N THR A 29 2.71 1.13 -41.22
CA THR A 29 1.90 1.24 -39.99
C THR A 29 2.05 -0.03 -39.17
N TYR A 30 2.25 0.11 -37.86
CA TYR A 30 2.24 -1.01 -36.93
C TYR A 30 1.01 -0.96 -36.03
N ASN A 31 0.37 -2.10 -35.80
CA ASN A 31 -0.62 -2.24 -34.74
C ASN A 31 0.06 -2.78 -33.48
N ILE A 32 0.17 -1.94 -32.46
CA ILE A 32 0.83 -2.24 -31.19
C ILE A 32 -0.24 -2.57 -30.15
N ARG A 33 -0.15 -3.76 -29.57
CA ARG A 33 -0.95 -4.14 -28.40
C ARG A 33 -0.23 -3.72 -27.12
N LEU A 34 -0.90 -2.88 -26.33
CA LEU A 34 -0.46 -2.45 -25.02
C LEU A 34 -1.25 -3.21 -23.97
N HIS A 35 -0.55 -3.82 -23.03
CA HIS A 35 -1.15 -4.50 -21.88
C HIS A 35 -0.72 -3.78 -20.60
N ALA A 36 -1.69 -3.33 -19.81
CA ALA A 36 -1.46 -2.68 -18.54
C ALA A 36 -2.08 -3.51 -17.42
N THR A 37 -1.31 -3.78 -16.37
CA THR A 37 -1.83 -4.38 -15.12
C THR A 37 -1.95 -3.29 -14.08
N VAL A 38 -3.17 -3.03 -13.61
CA VAL A 38 -3.39 -2.07 -12.53
C VAL A 38 -2.94 -2.71 -11.23
N SER A 39 -1.88 -2.16 -10.65
CA SER A 39 -1.37 -2.62 -9.36
C SER A 39 -2.02 -1.77 -8.27
N GLU A 40 -2.84 -2.39 -7.43
CA GLU A 40 -3.43 -1.72 -6.27
C GLU A 40 -2.36 -1.48 -5.20
N LEU A 41 -2.24 -0.23 -4.72
CA LEU A 41 -1.37 0.08 -3.58
C LEU A 41 -1.97 -0.50 -2.32
N SER A 42 -1.45 -1.65 -1.88
CA SER A 42 -1.90 -2.32 -0.67
C SER A 42 -0.79 -2.34 0.38
N VAL A 43 -1.07 -1.68 1.51
CA VAL A 43 -0.22 -1.64 2.70
C VAL A 43 -1.10 -1.98 3.90
N GLU A 44 -0.59 -2.80 4.81
CA GLU A 44 -1.32 -3.23 5.99
C GLU A 44 -0.49 -3.05 7.27
N LEU A 45 -1.17 -2.79 8.38
CA LEU A 45 -0.58 -2.72 9.72
C LEU A 45 -1.00 -3.94 10.52
N SER A 46 -0.07 -4.55 11.26
CA SER A 46 -0.44 -5.63 12.19
C SER A 46 -1.40 -5.18 13.29
N LYS A 47 -1.31 -3.90 13.69
CA LYS A 47 -2.20 -3.22 14.64
C LYS A 47 -2.30 -1.73 14.29
N ASN A 48 -3.50 -1.18 14.33
CA ASN A 48 -3.75 0.26 14.08
C ASN A 48 -3.84 1.11 15.36
N THR A 49 -3.92 0.46 16.52
CA THR A 49 -4.05 1.09 17.84
C THR A 49 -3.06 0.44 18.80
N LEU A 50 -2.33 1.27 19.55
CA LEU A 50 -1.37 0.84 20.56
C LEU A 50 -1.88 1.15 21.96
N HIS A 51 -1.97 0.13 22.80
CA HIS A 51 -2.34 0.26 24.21
C HIS A 51 -1.14 -0.09 25.10
N PHE A 52 -0.53 0.92 25.70
CA PHE A 52 0.60 0.72 26.60
C PHE A 52 0.20 0.30 28.02
N SER A 53 -1.10 0.33 28.35
CA SER A 53 -1.62 0.06 29.71
C SER A 53 -0.98 0.99 30.77
N ALA A 54 -1.05 0.65 32.06
CA ALA A 54 -0.38 1.41 33.11
C ALA A 54 1.15 1.31 32.96
N VAL A 55 1.82 2.47 32.92
CA VAL A 55 3.29 2.57 32.86
C VAL A 55 3.76 3.23 34.16
N VAL A 56 4.70 2.58 34.85
CA VAL A 56 5.24 3.07 36.13
C VAL A 56 6.16 4.26 35.88
N VAL A 57 6.15 5.24 36.78
CA VAL A 57 7.02 6.42 36.71
C VAL A 57 8.49 5.98 36.65
N GLY A 58 9.22 6.52 35.67
CA GLY A 58 10.63 6.18 35.43
C GLY A 58 10.86 4.90 34.62
N GLN A 59 9.82 4.20 34.19
CA GLN A 59 9.93 3.00 33.33
C GLN A 59 9.55 3.31 31.88
N CYS A 60 10.09 2.52 30.95
CA CYS A 60 9.78 2.58 29.53
C CYS A 60 9.11 1.27 29.08
N LYS A 61 8.03 1.38 28.31
CA LYS A 61 7.41 0.24 27.64
C LYS A 61 7.48 0.43 26.13
N VAL A 62 7.88 -0.63 25.44
CA VAL A 62 8.05 -0.65 23.99
C VAL A 62 7.03 -1.61 23.39
N GLU A 63 6.28 -1.13 22.41
CA GLU A 63 5.39 -1.95 21.58
C GLU A 63 5.92 -1.92 20.15
N THR A 64 5.90 -3.08 19.48
CA THR A 64 6.37 -3.21 18.09
C THR A 64 5.19 -3.52 17.19
N ILE A 65 5.13 -2.83 16.05
CA ILE A 65 4.16 -3.07 14.98
C ILE A 65 4.89 -3.50 13.72
N GLN A 66 4.19 -4.22 12.85
CA GLN A 66 4.68 -4.62 11.54
C GLN A 66 3.92 -3.84 10.47
N LEU A 67 4.66 -3.38 9.47
CA LEU A 67 4.14 -2.77 8.26
C LEU A 67 4.36 -3.77 7.13
N TYR A 68 3.27 -4.19 6.48
CA TYR A 68 3.31 -5.11 5.36
C TYR A 68 3.15 -4.33 4.06
N ASN A 69 4.10 -4.54 3.13
CA ASN A 69 3.96 -4.10 1.76
C ASN A 69 3.44 -5.25 0.91
N TRP A 70 2.16 -5.24 0.59
CA TRP A 70 1.56 -6.21 -0.32
C TRP A 70 1.71 -5.81 -1.79
N PHE A 71 2.31 -4.63 -2.03
CA PHE A 71 2.60 -4.18 -3.38
C PHE A 71 3.79 -4.93 -3.98
N ARG A 72 3.75 -5.12 -5.31
CA ARG A 72 4.80 -5.83 -6.05
C ARG A 72 6.09 -5.02 -6.24
N VAL A 73 6.11 -3.74 -5.84
CA VAL A 73 7.31 -2.90 -5.92
C VAL A 73 7.72 -2.41 -4.53
N PRO A 74 9.02 -2.08 -4.32
CA PRO A 74 9.50 -1.58 -3.03
C PRO A 74 8.82 -0.27 -2.61
N CYS A 75 8.41 -0.19 -1.34
CA CYS A 75 7.85 1.01 -0.73
C CYS A 75 8.92 1.79 0.06
N ARG A 76 8.81 3.13 0.06
CA ARG A 76 9.55 4.02 0.97
C ARG A 76 8.66 4.40 2.13
N TRP A 77 9.19 4.29 3.34
CA TRP A 77 8.43 4.51 4.58
C TRP A 77 8.90 5.76 5.29
N SER A 78 7.97 6.49 5.90
CA SER A 78 8.27 7.63 6.77
C SER A 78 7.18 7.78 7.83
N VAL A 79 7.56 8.14 9.05
CA VAL A 79 6.62 8.50 10.12
C VAL A 79 6.58 10.00 10.24
N LYS A 80 5.38 10.59 10.22
CA LYS A 80 5.17 12.03 10.41
C LYS A 80 4.21 12.27 11.58
N PRO A 81 4.48 13.22 12.47
CA PRO A 81 3.54 13.59 13.52
C PRO A 81 2.27 14.18 12.90
N VAL A 82 1.11 13.77 13.39
CA VAL A 82 -0.17 14.36 12.99
C VAL A 82 -0.25 15.77 13.58
N GLN A 83 -0.44 16.78 12.72
CA GLN A 83 -0.68 18.15 13.19
C GLN A 83 -2.05 18.18 13.87
N LYS A 84 -2.09 18.59 15.15
CA LYS A 84 -3.37 18.83 15.84
C LYS A 84 -4.10 19.97 15.12
N VAL A 85 -5.27 19.68 14.56
CA VAL A 85 -6.18 20.72 14.07
C VAL A 85 -6.55 21.59 15.27
N LYS A 86 -6.14 22.87 15.27
CA LYS A 86 -6.60 23.83 16.27
C LYS A 86 -8.08 24.07 16.04
N HIS A 87 -8.94 23.44 16.82
CA HIS A 87 -10.33 23.88 16.90
C HIS A 87 -10.33 25.29 17.48
N ARG A 88 -10.69 26.29 16.66
CA ARG A 88 -11.11 27.61 17.16
C ARG A 88 -12.40 27.38 17.95
N GLN A 89 -12.34 27.53 19.26
CA GLN A 89 -13.55 27.76 20.03
C GLN A 89 -14.03 29.17 19.71
N HIS A 90 -15.26 29.27 19.21
CA HIS A 90 -16.02 30.50 19.06
C HIS A 90 -16.81 30.76 20.34
#